data_AF-A0A1C6G9T8-F1
#
_entry.id   AF-A0A1C6G9T8-F1
#
_cell.length_a   1.000
_cell.length_b   1.000
_cell.length_c   1.000
_cell.angle_alpha   90.00
_cell.angle_beta   90.00
_cell.angle_gamma   90.00
#
_symmetry.space_group_name_H-M   'P 1'
#
loop_
_entity.id
_entity.type
_entity.pdbx_description
1 polymer ?
#
loop_
_entity_poly.entity_id
_entity_poly.type
_entity_poly.pdbx_seq_one_letter_code
_entity_poly.pdbx_strand_id
1 'polypeptide(L)'
;MKKETKYIKNKNSFFKMYGEGILIGIFPFIIITMVIFLYVDCKINPSHYEYYNEWFGKFAIVFGGIIAGIFIIVLAVGLVKLIYYVSLFLYRRKKLPLNEDELKNLNITNPDEYVEFVYNYLLKSNMSKDVENRVVFTSYLYLYNEDSKEEKEKVLCNTFKFSKVPVCADNYEYIYDCNNNITVFDDNYEDLLIKIFSQETCKKLLLHTDYVRIFGEDTESETVEDEEDKAC
;
A
#
# COMPACT_ATOMS: atom_id res chain seq x y z
N MET A 1 -46.05 -23.01 6.06
CA MET A 1 -46.20 -21.75 5.31
C MET A 1 -44.81 -21.09 5.21
N LYS A 2 -44.11 -21.26 4.07
CA LYS A 2 -42.76 -20.69 3.86
C LYS A 2 -42.89 -19.19 3.61
N LYS A 3 -42.25 -18.36 4.44
CA LYS A 3 -42.14 -16.92 4.20
C LYS A 3 -41.01 -16.70 3.18
N GLU A 4 -41.38 -16.41 1.94
CA GLU A 4 -40.43 -15.94 0.94
C GLU A 4 -40.00 -14.51 1.30
N THR A 5 -38.75 -14.34 1.71
CA THR A 5 -38.11 -13.03 1.86
C THR A 5 -37.88 -12.47 0.47
N LYS A 6 -38.73 -11.50 0.09
CA LYS A 6 -38.62 -10.72 -1.14
C LYS A 6 -37.29 -9.96 -1.10
N TYR A 7 -36.30 -10.43 -1.87
CA TYR A 7 -35.04 -9.72 -2.06
C TYR A 7 -35.33 -8.32 -2.63
N ILE A 8 -35.13 -7.29 -1.81
CA ILE A 8 -35.14 -5.90 -2.29
C ILE A 8 -33.84 -5.71 -3.07
N LYS A 9 -33.93 -5.81 -4.39
CA LYS A 9 -32.85 -5.48 -5.31
C LYS A 9 -32.51 -4.01 -5.12
N ASN A 10 -31.41 -3.71 -4.45
CA ASN A 10 -30.92 -2.35 -4.26
C ASN A 10 -30.72 -1.72 -5.64
N LYS A 11 -31.59 -0.78 -6.03
CA LYS A 11 -31.43 -0.04 -7.28
C LYS A 11 -30.18 0.83 -7.09
N ASN A 12 -29.11 0.52 -7.81
CA ASN A 12 -27.96 1.41 -7.89
C ASN A 12 -28.48 2.81 -8.26
N SER A 13 -28.24 3.78 -7.35
CA SER A 13 -28.61 5.17 -7.57
C SER A 13 -28.00 5.66 -8.88
N PHE A 14 -28.79 6.37 -9.70
CA PHE A 14 -28.38 6.93 -10.99
C PHE A 14 -27.06 7.71 -10.90
N PHE A 15 -26.83 8.39 -9.77
CA PHE A 15 -25.60 9.12 -9.46
C PHE A 15 -24.36 8.22 -9.30
N LYS A 16 -24.51 6.96 -8.92
CA LYS A 16 -23.39 6.02 -8.78
C LYS A 16 -22.92 5.45 -10.13
N MET A 17 -23.79 5.48 -11.14
CA MET A 17 -23.54 4.90 -12.46
C MET A 17 -23.08 5.95 -13.50
N TYR A 18 -23.55 7.20 -13.36
CA TYR A 18 -23.23 8.29 -14.30
C TYR A 18 -22.67 9.55 -13.63
N GLY A 19 -22.46 9.52 -12.30
CA GLY A 19 -22.07 10.71 -11.53
C GLY A 19 -20.78 11.35 -12.01
N GLU A 20 -19.74 10.55 -12.29
CA GLU A 20 -18.46 11.06 -12.81
C GLU A 20 -18.62 11.68 -14.21
N GLY A 21 -19.35 11.03 -15.12
CA GLY A 21 -19.54 11.52 -16.49
C GLY A 21 -20.40 12.80 -16.59
N ILE A 22 -21.44 12.91 -15.75
CA ILE A 22 -22.30 14.11 -15.72
C ILE A 22 -21.58 15.29 -15.06
N LEU A 23 -20.85 15.06 -13.97
CA LEU A 23 -20.09 16.11 -13.26
C LEU A 23 -18.88 16.61 -14.06
N ILE A 24 -18.16 15.72 -14.74
CA ILE A 24 -16.89 16.05 -15.42
C ILE A 24 -17.12 16.49 -16.87
N GLY A 25 -18.15 15.97 -17.56
CA GLY A 25 -18.39 16.26 -18.98
C GLY A 25 -19.47 17.29 -19.25
N ILE A 26 -20.69 17.05 -18.76
CA ILE A 26 -21.88 17.83 -19.14
C ILE A 26 -21.95 19.17 -18.40
N PHE A 27 -21.65 19.18 -17.10
CA PHE A 27 -21.70 20.37 -16.27
C PHE A 27 -20.76 21.49 -16.75
N PRO A 28 -19.46 21.25 -17.05
CA PRO A 28 -18.60 22.30 -17.60
C PRO A 28 -19.01 22.75 -19.01
N PHE A 29 -19.55 21.86 -19.85
CA PHE A 29 -20.01 22.24 -21.20
C PHE A 29 -21.21 23.21 -21.17
N ILE A 30 -22.16 23.00 -20.25
CA ILE A 30 -23.30 23.91 -20.03
C ILE A 30 -22.81 25.26 -19.51
N ILE A 31 -21.86 25.28 -18.58
CA ILE A 31 -21.28 26.53 -18.06
C ILE A 31 -20.56 27.29 -19.17
N ILE A 32 -19.74 26.61 -19.98
CA ILE A 32 -18.98 27.24 -21.08
C ILE A 32 -19.91 27.83 -22.13
N THR A 33 -20.92 27.08 -22.58
CA THR A 33 -21.89 27.56 -23.58
C THR A 33 -22.70 28.76 -23.06
N MET A 34 -23.06 28.77 -21.78
CA MET A 34 -23.75 29.89 -21.15
C MET A 34 -22.86 31.15 -21.06
N VAL A 35 -21.57 31.00 -20.72
CA VAL A 35 -20.61 32.11 -20.69
C VAL A 35 -20.36 32.68 -22.09
N ILE A 36 -20.24 31.82 -23.11
CA ILE A 36 -20.06 32.26 -24.51
C ILE A 36 -21.29 33.04 -24.99
N PHE A 37 -22.50 32.55 -24.71
CA PHE A 37 -23.73 33.24 -25.10
C PHE A 37 -23.81 34.65 -24.50
N LEU A 38 -23.53 34.77 -23.20
CA LEU A 38 -23.54 36.07 -22.50
C LEU A 38 -22.45 37.02 -23.01
N TYR A 39 -21.28 36.49 -23.36
CA TYR A 39 -20.20 37.28 -23.97
C TYR A 39 -20.61 37.85 -25.33
N VAL A 40 -21.26 37.02 -26.18
CA VAL A 40 -21.75 37.46 -27.49
C VAL A 40 -22.84 38.51 -27.35
N ASP A 41 -23.79 38.34 -26.42
CA ASP A 41 -24.88 39.29 -26.19
C ASP A 41 -24.35 40.66 -25.69
N CYS A 42 -23.37 40.67 -24.79
CA CYS A 42 -22.69 41.91 -24.36
C CYS A 42 -22.01 42.66 -25.52
N LYS A 43 -21.51 41.92 -26.52
CA LYS A 43 -20.86 42.52 -27.70
C LYS A 43 -21.85 43.13 -28.68
N ILE A 44 -23.07 42.58 -28.75
CA ILE A 44 -24.15 43.07 -29.60
C ILE A 44 -24.85 44.28 -28.94
N ASN A 45 -25.03 44.26 -27.61
CA ASN A 45 -25.68 45.33 -26.87
C ASN A 45 -24.86 45.80 -25.65
N PRO A 46 -24.12 46.92 -25.75
CA PRO A 46 -23.22 47.39 -24.69
C PRO A 46 -23.90 47.71 -23.36
N SER A 47 -25.19 48.09 -23.37
CA SER A 47 -25.95 48.37 -22.13
C SER A 47 -26.22 47.11 -21.30
N HIS A 48 -26.18 45.93 -21.92
CA HIS A 48 -26.30 44.67 -21.22
C HIS A 48 -25.03 44.32 -20.44
N TYR A 49 -23.87 44.89 -20.79
CA TYR A 49 -22.61 44.66 -20.07
C TYR A 49 -22.70 45.14 -18.62
N GLU A 50 -23.19 46.35 -18.37
CA GLU A 50 -23.34 46.89 -17.01
C GLU A 50 -24.35 46.07 -16.20
N TYR A 51 -25.49 45.71 -16.82
CA TYR A 51 -26.52 44.89 -16.19
C TYR A 51 -26.01 43.49 -15.81
N TYR A 52 -25.33 42.81 -16.73
CA TYR A 52 -24.77 41.50 -16.47
C TYR A 52 -23.61 41.57 -15.49
N ASN A 53 -22.74 42.58 -15.54
CA ASN A 53 -21.61 42.69 -14.61
C ASN A 53 -22.08 42.89 -13.15
N GLU A 54 -23.13 43.68 -12.93
CA GLU A 54 -23.73 43.83 -11.59
C GLU A 54 -24.38 42.51 -11.12
N TRP A 55 -25.12 41.84 -12.01
CA TRP A 55 -25.76 40.57 -11.72
C TRP A 55 -24.74 39.45 -11.45
N PHE A 56 -23.72 39.34 -12.30
CA PHE A 56 -22.59 38.42 -12.14
C PHE A 56 -21.79 38.69 -10.88
N GLY A 57 -21.57 39.95 -10.50
CA GLY A 57 -20.91 40.28 -9.24
C GLY A 57 -21.65 39.71 -8.03
N LYS A 58 -22.98 39.88 -7.99
CA LYS A 58 -23.82 39.33 -6.91
C LYS A 58 -23.88 37.80 -6.95
N PHE A 59 -24.00 37.21 -8.14
CA PHE A 59 -24.00 35.75 -8.33
C PHE A 59 -22.65 35.12 -7.99
N ALA A 60 -21.53 35.73 -8.38
CA ALA A 60 -20.19 35.25 -8.10
C ALA A 60 -19.88 35.23 -6.60
N ILE A 61 -20.38 36.21 -5.84
CA ILE A 61 -20.23 36.21 -4.38
C ILE A 61 -20.99 35.03 -3.75
N VAL A 62 -22.25 34.80 -4.14
CA VAL A 62 -23.08 33.72 -3.59
C VAL A 62 -22.57 32.34 -4.01
N PHE A 63 -22.35 32.13 -5.31
CA PHE A 63 -21.84 30.85 -5.84
C PHE A 63 -20.39 30.60 -5.46
N GLY A 64 -19.55 31.63 -5.40
CA GLY A 64 -18.18 31.52 -4.91
C GLY A 64 -18.14 31.03 -3.47
N GLY A 65 -19.03 31.52 -2.60
CA GLY A 65 -19.18 31.03 -1.23
C GLY A 65 -19.61 29.55 -1.17
N ILE A 66 -20.57 29.14 -2.01
CA ILE A 66 -21.03 27.75 -2.10
C ILE A 66 -19.91 26.82 -2.58
N ILE A 67 -19.19 27.20 -3.65
CA ILE A 67 -18.09 26.41 -4.21
C ILE A 67 -16.94 26.30 -3.22
N ALA A 68 -16.56 27.42 -2.57
CA ALA A 68 -15.55 27.41 -1.52
C ALA A 68 -15.95 26.50 -0.35
N GLY A 69 -17.22 26.55 0.07
CA GLY A 69 -17.76 25.66 1.10
C GLY A 69 -17.68 24.19 0.72
N ILE A 70 -18.08 23.83 -0.50
CA ILE A 70 -17.96 22.45 -1.02
C ILE A 70 -16.49 22.02 -1.06
N PHE A 71 -15.59 22.89 -1.52
CA PHE A 71 -14.17 22.60 -1.60
C PHE A 71 -13.56 22.31 -0.23
N ILE A 72 -13.91 23.10 0.80
CA ILE A 72 -13.49 22.86 2.18
C ILE A 72 -13.98 21.49 2.68
N ILE A 73 -15.23 21.13 2.39
CA ILE A 73 -15.79 19.82 2.77
C ILE A 73 -15.03 18.69 2.07
N VAL A 74 -14.75 18.81 0.77
CA VAL A 74 -13.99 17.83 0.00
C VAL A 74 -12.57 17.67 0.56
N LEU A 75 -11.89 18.77 0.88
CA LEU A 75 -10.57 18.74 1.53
C LEU A 75 -10.62 18.05 2.88
N ALA A 76 -11.61 18.37 3.72
CA ALA A 76 -11.77 17.74 5.03
C ALA A 76 -11.99 16.22 4.92
N VAL A 77 -12.88 15.79 4.01
CA VAL A 77 -13.11 14.36 3.74
C VAL A 77 -11.85 13.67 3.21
N GLY A 78 -11.12 14.35 2.31
CA GLY A 78 -9.84 13.86 1.79
C GLY A 78 -8.79 13.66 2.88
N LEU A 79 -8.65 14.63 3.79
CA LEU A 79 -7.76 14.55 4.94
C LEU A 79 -8.12 13.40 5.88
N VAL A 80 -9.41 13.23 6.22
CA VAL A 80 -9.87 12.13 7.08
C VAL A 80 -9.54 10.77 6.43
N LYS A 81 -9.78 10.61 5.13
CA LYS A 81 -9.40 9.39 4.41
C LYS A 81 -7.89 9.17 4.43
N LEU A 82 -7.10 10.20 4.19
CA LEU A 82 -5.64 10.10 4.23
C LEU A 82 -5.14 9.64 5.61
N ILE A 83 -5.65 10.25 6.69
CA ILE A 83 -5.33 9.86 8.07
C ILE A 83 -5.69 8.38 8.30
N TYR A 84 -6.87 7.94 7.84
CA TYR A 84 -7.28 6.55 7.96
C TYR A 84 -6.32 5.59 7.24
N TYR A 85 -5.96 5.88 5.99
CA TYR A 85 -5.02 5.04 5.23
C TYR A 85 -3.65 4.97 5.87
N VAL A 86 -3.11 6.10 6.34
CA VAL A 86 -1.82 6.15 7.04
C VAL A 86 -1.89 5.36 8.35
N SER A 87 -2.98 5.53 9.12
CA SER A 87 -3.19 4.80 10.38
C SER A 87 -3.28 3.29 10.15
N LEU A 88 -4.00 2.86 9.12
CA LEU A 88 -4.12 1.45 8.74
C LEU A 88 -2.76 0.88 8.32
N PHE A 89 -1.99 1.62 7.53
CA PHE A 89 -0.64 1.22 7.11
C PHE A 89 0.29 1.04 8.32
N LEU A 90 0.29 1.99 9.26
CA LEU A 90 1.08 1.88 10.50
C LEU A 90 0.62 0.72 11.38
N TYR A 91 -0.69 0.50 11.48
CA TYR A 91 -1.25 -0.61 12.25
C TYR A 91 -0.79 -1.97 11.70
N ARG A 92 -0.88 -2.17 10.38
CA ARG A 92 -0.42 -3.41 9.73
C ARG A 92 1.06 -3.67 10.00
N ARG A 93 1.91 -2.64 9.89
CA ARG A 93 3.34 -2.77 10.20
C ARG A 93 3.59 -3.16 11.66
N LYS A 94 2.86 -2.55 12.61
CA LYS A 94 2.99 -2.87 14.04
C LYS A 94 2.49 -4.25 14.43
N LYS A 95 1.59 -4.84 13.63
CA LYS A 95 1.03 -6.17 13.90
C LYS A 95 2.01 -7.30 13.53
N LEU A 96 3.07 -7.01 12.78
CA LEU A 96 4.08 -7.98 12.38
C LEU A 96 5.22 -8.06 13.42
N PRO A 97 5.85 -9.24 13.60
CA PRO A 97 5.61 -10.49 12.88
C PRO A 97 4.41 -11.25 13.44
N LEU A 98 3.93 -12.24 12.69
CA LEU A 98 2.90 -13.15 13.16
C LEU A 98 3.48 -14.18 14.13
N ASN A 99 2.70 -14.55 15.14
CA ASN A 99 3.09 -15.61 16.07
C ASN A 99 2.84 -17.01 15.49
N GLU A 100 3.37 -18.05 16.16
CA GLU A 100 3.27 -19.43 15.70
C GLU A 100 1.81 -19.88 15.47
N ASP A 101 0.89 -19.50 16.36
CA ASP A 101 -0.53 -19.85 16.24
C ASP A 101 -1.21 -19.12 15.06
N GLU A 102 -0.86 -17.86 14.81
CA GLU A 102 -1.34 -17.06 13.68
C GLU A 102 -0.85 -17.64 12.35
N LEU A 103 0.42 -18.07 12.29
CA LEU A 103 0.98 -18.75 11.11
C LEU A 103 0.22 -20.05 10.81
N LYS A 104 -0.03 -20.88 11.85
CA LYS A 104 -0.82 -22.11 11.73
C LYS A 104 -2.25 -21.83 11.28
N ASN A 105 -2.90 -20.82 11.86
CA ASN A 105 -4.28 -20.45 11.50
C ASN A 105 -4.40 -19.95 10.05
N LEU A 106 -3.33 -19.36 9.50
CA LEU A 106 -3.26 -18.92 8.12
C LEU A 106 -2.74 -19.99 7.16
N ASN A 107 -2.43 -21.20 7.65
CA ASN A 107 -1.83 -22.30 6.90
C ASN A 107 -0.52 -21.92 6.19
N ILE A 108 0.29 -21.07 6.82
CA ILE A 108 1.62 -20.70 6.30
C ILE A 108 2.62 -21.72 6.82
N THR A 109 3.29 -22.42 5.91
CA THR A 109 4.12 -23.59 6.28
C THR A 109 5.59 -23.45 5.93
N ASN A 110 5.95 -22.52 5.06
CA ASN A 110 7.34 -22.29 4.66
C ASN A 110 7.73 -20.79 4.73
N PRO A 111 9.05 -20.49 4.81
CA PRO A 111 9.55 -19.12 4.88
C PRO A 111 9.12 -18.23 3.71
N ASP A 112 9.16 -18.75 2.48
CA ASP A 112 8.82 -18.00 1.27
C ASP A 112 7.36 -17.56 1.22
N GLU A 113 6.43 -18.46 1.55
CA GLU A 113 4.99 -18.21 1.71
C GLU A 113 4.73 -17.11 2.73
N TYR A 114 5.49 -17.10 3.84
CA TYR A 114 5.32 -16.09 4.86
C TYR A 114 5.73 -14.71 4.36
N VAL A 115 6.88 -14.60 3.68
CA VAL A 115 7.33 -13.33 3.09
C VAL A 115 6.34 -12.85 2.03
N GLU A 116 5.81 -13.74 1.18
CA GLU A 116 4.80 -13.38 0.20
C GLU A 116 3.50 -12.90 0.86
N PHE A 117 3.06 -13.58 1.92
CA PHE A 117 1.92 -13.14 2.71
C PHE A 117 2.16 -11.73 3.27
N VAL A 118 3.32 -11.49 3.88
CA VAL A 118 3.66 -10.18 4.47
C VAL A 118 3.72 -9.10 3.40
N TYR A 119 4.33 -9.38 2.25
CA TYR A 119 4.42 -8.45 1.13
C TYR A 119 3.02 -8.03 0.65
N ASN A 120 2.11 -8.98 0.49
CA ASN A 120 0.72 -8.70 0.13
C ASN A 120 -0.06 -7.99 1.25
N TYR A 121 0.16 -8.36 2.51
CA TYR A 121 -0.44 -7.73 3.68
C TYR A 121 -0.06 -6.24 3.79
N LEU A 122 1.19 -5.91 3.47
CA LEU A 122 1.73 -4.56 3.39
C LEU A 122 1.43 -3.85 2.07
N LEU A 123 0.51 -4.36 1.26
CA LEU A 123 0.09 -3.76 -0.02
C LEU A 123 1.23 -3.60 -1.03
N LYS A 124 2.10 -4.62 -1.13
CA LYS A 124 3.25 -4.64 -2.05
C LYS A 124 4.21 -3.47 -1.83
N SER A 125 4.38 -3.07 -0.58
CA SER A 125 5.36 -2.07 -0.17
C SER A 125 6.56 -2.73 0.49
N ASN A 126 7.73 -2.11 0.32
CA ASN A 126 8.96 -2.57 0.94
C ASN A 126 8.83 -2.56 2.46
N MET A 127 9.37 -3.60 3.10
CA MET A 127 9.42 -3.68 4.56
C MET A 127 10.44 -2.66 5.08
N SER A 128 10.19 -2.12 6.27
CA SER A 128 11.28 -1.47 7.01
C SER A 128 12.21 -2.54 7.56
N LYS A 129 13.50 -2.21 7.69
CA LYS A 129 14.52 -3.13 8.19
C LYS A 129 14.15 -3.83 9.51
N ASP A 130 13.49 -3.13 10.40
CA ASP A 130 13.01 -3.71 11.65
C ASP A 130 11.89 -4.77 11.45
N VAL A 131 10.95 -4.54 10.54
CA VAL A 131 9.90 -5.52 10.19
C VAL A 131 10.53 -6.70 9.44
N GLU A 132 11.44 -6.43 8.51
CA GLU A 132 12.24 -7.43 7.80
C GLU A 132 12.96 -8.35 8.80
N ASN A 133 13.72 -7.79 9.74
CA ASN A 133 14.44 -8.56 10.76
C ASN A 133 13.50 -9.44 11.59
N ARG A 134 12.34 -8.93 12.01
CA ARG A 134 11.32 -9.70 12.72
C ARG A 134 10.77 -10.85 11.86
N VAL A 135 10.49 -10.59 10.59
CA VAL A 135 9.97 -11.60 9.64
C VAL A 135 11.00 -12.70 9.41
N VAL A 136 12.26 -12.34 9.18
CA VAL A 136 13.39 -13.28 9.01
C VAL A 136 13.55 -14.13 10.26
N PHE A 137 13.55 -13.50 11.43
CA PHE A 137 13.63 -14.17 12.72
C PHE A 137 12.52 -15.22 12.89
N THR A 138 11.26 -14.81 12.71
CA THR A 138 10.09 -15.70 12.82
C THR A 138 10.13 -16.83 11.80
N SER A 139 10.56 -16.53 10.56
CA SER A 139 10.68 -17.53 9.48
C SER A 139 11.66 -18.63 9.87
N TYR A 140 12.85 -18.26 10.33
CA TYR A 140 13.86 -19.24 10.70
C TYR A 140 13.49 -20.02 11.96
N LEU A 141 12.90 -19.35 12.95
CA LEU A 141 12.48 -20.00 14.19
C LEU A 141 11.39 -21.06 13.94
N TYR A 142 10.32 -20.71 13.24
CA TYR A 142 9.11 -21.54 13.17
C TYR A 142 8.86 -22.25 11.84
N LEU A 143 9.39 -21.75 10.72
CA LEU A 143 9.03 -22.26 9.38
C LEU A 143 10.18 -23.01 8.69
N TYR A 144 11.43 -22.70 9.02
CA TYR A 144 12.57 -23.42 8.50
C TYR A 144 12.81 -24.71 9.29
N ASN A 145 12.73 -25.88 8.67
CA ASN A 145 12.70 -27.16 9.40
C ASN A 145 13.99 -27.99 9.32
N GLU A 146 15.04 -27.50 8.66
CA GLU A 146 16.26 -28.30 8.43
C GLU A 146 17.21 -28.30 9.63
N ASP A 147 17.24 -27.21 10.40
CA ASP A 147 18.10 -27.09 11.58
C ASP A 147 17.41 -27.56 12.87
N SER A 148 18.21 -28.09 13.80
CA SER A 148 17.75 -28.42 15.15
C SER A 148 17.37 -27.16 15.96
N LYS A 149 16.57 -27.34 17.02
CA LYS A 149 16.15 -26.22 17.88
C LYS A 149 17.35 -25.49 18.52
N GLU A 150 18.36 -26.24 18.95
CA GLU A 150 19.56 -25.71 19.60
C GLU A 150 20.43 -24.91 18.63
N GLU A 151 20.55 -25.38 17.38
CA GLU A 151 21.24 -24.64 16.32
C GLU A 151 20.51 -23.34 15.98
N LYS A 152 19.19 -23.39 15.84
CA LYS A 152 18.37 -22.20 15.59
C LYS A 152 18.54 -21.16 16.68
N GLU A 153 18.44 -21.58 17.94
CA GLU A 153 18.64 -20.70 19.11
C GLU A 153 20.01 -20.02 19.06
N LYS A 154 21.08 -20.79 18.78
CA LYS A 154 22.44 -20.26 18.68
C LYS A 154 22.60 -19.26 17.54
N VAL A 155 22.11 -19.59 16.34
CA VAL A 155 22.18 -18.70 15.18
C VAL A 155 21.39 -17.43 15.46
N LEU A 156 20.15 -17.52 15.95
CA LEU A 156 19.32 -16.37 16.26
C LEU A 156 19.94 -15.44 17.33
N CYS A 157 20.52 -16.01 18.39
CA CYS A 157 21.17 -15.24 19.45
C CYS A 157 22.45 -14.54 18.98
N ASN A 158 23.14 -15.09 17.97
CA ASN A 158 24.34 -14.47 17.42
C ASN A 158 23.98 -13.40 16.38
N THR A 159 23.00 -13.68 15.52
CA THR A 159 22.63 -12.79 14.41
C THR A 159 21.85 -11.56 14.87
N PHE A 160 20.97 -11.69 15.86
CA PHE A 160 20.02 -10.64 16.24
C PHE A 160 20.25 -10.09 17.65
N LYS A 161 20.06 -8.78 17.78
CA LYS A 161 20.07 -8.07 19.06
C LYS A 161 18.76 -7.30 19.26
N PHE A 162 18.26 -7.34 20.49
CA PHE A 162 17.01 -6.71 20.89
C PHE A 162 17.28 -5.42 21.67
N SER A 163 16.46 -4.40 21.41
CA SER A 163 16.57 -3.11 22.11
C SER A 163 16.18 -3.18 23.59
N LYS A 164 15.23 -4.04 23.94
CA LYS A 164 14.88 -4.34 25.33
C LYS A 164 15.76 -5.48 25.84
N VAL A 165 16.31 -5.33 27.05
CA VAL A 165 17.10 -6.37 27.72
C VAL A 165 16.22 -7.62 27.87
N PRO A 166 16.63 -8.78 27.33
CA PRO A 166 15.87 -10.00 27.48
C PRO A 166 15.77 -10.33 28.97
N VAL A 167 14.55 -10.42 29.50
CA VAL A 167 14.33 -10.90 30.87
C VAL A 167 14.51 -12.42 30.82
N CYS A 168 15.74 -12.86 31.05
CA CYS A 168 16.15 -14.27 31.12
C CYS A 168 15.92 -15.09 29.84
N ALA A 169 16.93 -15.06 28.96
CA ALA A 169 17.40 -16.06 27.99
C ALA A 169 16.47 -16.85 27.03
N ASP A 170 15.18 -17.08 27.28
CA ASP A 170 14.43 -18.11 26.52
C ASP A 170 13.08 -17.66 25.93
N ASN A 171 12.66 -16.41 26.11
CA ASN A 171 11.30 -16.00 25.77
C ASN A 171 11.22 -15.11 24.52
N TYR A 172 10.91 -15.68 23.35
CA TYR A 172 10.69 -14.95 22.09
C TYR A 172 9.47 -14.01 22.09
N GLU A 173 8.70 -13.91 23.17
CA GLU A 173 7.58 -12.97 23.32
C GLU A 173 7.99 -11.51 23.02
N TYR A 174 9.24 -11.13 23.29
CA TYR A 174 9.73 -9.78 23.02
C TYR A 174 9.84 -9.42 21.52
N ILE A 175 9.85 -10.39 20.60
CA ILE A 175 9.89 -10.07 19.14
C ILE A 175 8.54 -9.52 18.67
N TYR A 176 7.46 -9.88 19.37
CA TYR A 176 6.09 -9.46 19.07
C TYR A 176 5.73 -8.12 19.73
N ASP A 177 6.62 -7.54 20.55
CA ASP A 177 6.44 -6.19 21.09
C ASP A 177 6.79 -5.15 20.02
N CYS A 178 5.78 -4.39 19.57
CA CYS A 178 5.95 -3.31 18.60
C CYS A 178 6.89 -2.17 19.05
N ASN A 179 7.18 -2.08 20.35
CA ASN A 179 8.13 -1.11 20.90
C ASN A 179 9.56 -1.66 21.02
N ASN A 180 9.76 -2.95 20.72
CA ASN A 180 11.08 -3.53 20.66
C ASN A 180 11.59 -3.46 19.21
N ASN A 181 12.78 -2.91 19.04
CA ASN A 181 13.48 -2.92 17.75
C ASN A 181 14.45 -4.10 17.70
N ILE A 182 14.51 -4.75 16.54
CA ILE A 182 15.50 -5.81 16.26
C ILE A 182 16.58 -5.26 15.34
N THR A 183 17.83 -5.34 15.77
CA THR A 183 19.00 -4.97 14.98
C THR A 183 19.85 -6.19 14.68
N VAL A 184 20.43 -6.23 13.47
CA VAL A 184 21.41 -7.26 13.08
C VAL A 184 22.78 -6.89 13.66
N PHE A 185 23.47 -7.86 14.24
CA PHE A 185 24.79 -7.66 14.86
C PHE A 185 25.90 -8.49 14.21
N ASP A 186 25.56 -9.56 13.50
CA ASP A 186 26.51 -10.48 12.86
C ASP A 186 26.49 -10.33 11.33
N ASP A 187 27.67 -10.45 10.71
CA ASP A 187 27.85 -10.51 9.26
C ASP A 187 27.16 -11.76 8.65
N ASN A 188 26.88 -12.79 9.46
CA ASN A 188 26.16 -14.02 9.07
C ASN A 188 24.67 -13.83 8.74
N TYR A 189 24.14 -12.61 8.81
CA TYR A 189 22.74 -12.35 8.45
C TYR A 189 22.45 -12.63 6.97
N GLU A 190 23.39 -12.30 6.09
CA GLU A 190 23.24 -12.54 4.65
C GLU A 190 23.25 -14.03 4.35
N ASP A 191 24.14 -14.78 4.99
CA ASP A 191 24.17 -16.24 4.92
C ASP A 191 22.85 -16.86 5.43
N LEU A 192 22.27 -16.30 6.49
CA LEU A 192 20.97 -16.74 6.99
C LEU A 192 19.85 -16.48 5.96
N LEU A 193 19.86 -15.33 5.28
CA LEU A 193 18.88 -15.03 4.24
C LEU A 193 18.98 -16.01 3.06
N ILE A 194 20.20 -16.24 2.58
CA ILE A 194 20.48 -17.18 1.48
C ILE A 194 20.07 -18.61 1.88
N LYS A 195 20.28 -18.98 3.15
CA LYS A 195 19.94 -20.30 3.66
C LYS A 195 18.43 -20.57 3.70
N ILE A 196 17.63 -19.58 4.08
CA ILE A 196 16.21 -19.81 4.41
C ILE A 196 15.22 -19.39 3.32
N PHE A 197 15.63 -18.53 2.39
CA PHE A 197 14.74 -17.98 1.36
C PHE A 197 15.23 -18.27 -0.04
N SER A 198 14.27 -18.40 -0.97
CA SER A 198 14.59 -18.38 -2.39
C SER A 198 15.10 -17.00 -2.84
N GLN A 199 15.85 -16.98 -3.94
CA GLN A 199 16.35 -15.73 -4.52
C GLN A 199 15.21 -14.79 -4.92
N GLU A 200 14.08 -15.30 -5.41
CA GLU A 200 12.90 -14.49 -5.76
C GLU A 200 12.28 -13.84 -4.52
N THR A 201 12.23 -14.57 -3.40
CA THR A 201 11.76 -14.04 -2.12
C THR A 201 12.68 -12.95 -1.62
N CYS A 202 14.00 -13.14 -1.71
CA CYS A 202 14.98 -12.13 -1.34
C CYS A 202 14.81 -10.81 -2.12
N LYS A 203 14.40 -10.86 -3.40
CA LYS A 203 14.06 -9.63 -4.18
C LYS A 203 12.89 -8.84 -3.57
N LYS A 204 11.91 -9.54 -2.98
CA LYS A 204 10.71 -8.94 -2.36
C LYS A 204 10.99 -8.48 -0.93
N LEU A 205 11.89 -9.18 -0.23
CA LEU A 205 12.24 -8.94 1.16
C LEU A 205 13.21 -7.76 1.32
N LEU A 206 14.23 -7.70 0.47
CA LEU A 206 15.35 -6.76 0.58
C LEU A 206 15.11 -5.48 -0.21
N LEU A 207 15.76 -4.40 0.23
CA LEU A 207 15.94 -3.24 -0.64
C LEU A 207 16.78 -3.64 -1.85
N HIS A 208 16.49 -3.05 -3.02
CA HIS A 208 17.21 -3.37 -4.26
C HIS A 208 18.73 -3.23 -4.13
N THR A 209 19.21 -2.22 -3.41
CA THR A 209 20.66 -2.03 -3.12
C THR A 209 21.25 -3.18 -2.31
N ASP A 210 20.51 -3.68 -1.33
CA ASP A 210 20.95 -4.78 -0.46
C ASP A 210 20.93 -6.09 -1.25
N TYR A 211 19.89 -6.29 -2.08
CA TYR A 211 19.76 -7.43 -2.97
C TYR A 211 20.95 -7.55 -3.94
N VAL A 212 21.25 -6.48 -4.68
CA VAL A 212 22.34 -6.47 -5.67
C VAL A 212 23.70 -6.71 -5.03
N ARG A 213 23.91 -6.20 -3.81
CA ARG A 213 25.15 -6.44 -3.06
C ARG A 213 25.33 -7.92 -2.68
N ILE A 214 24.25 -8.61 -2.33
CA ILE A 214 24.28 -10.01 -1.84
C ILE A 214 24.28 -11.01 -3.00
N PHE A 215 23.45 -10.77 -4.02
CA PHE A 215 23.19 -11.73 -5.11
C PHE A 215 23.77 -11.31 -6.47
N GLY A 216 24.27 -10.07 -6.61
CA GLY A 216 24.66 -9.48 -7.88
C GLY A 216 23.50 -8.82 -8.64
N GLU A 217 23.79 -8.18 -9.78
CA GLU A 217 22.73 -7.74 -10.70
C GLU A 217 22.07 -8.96 -11.35
N ASP A 218 20.74 -8.94 -11.40
CA ASP A 218 19.96 -9.92 -12.15
C ASP A 218 20.25 -9.75 -13.65
N THR A 219 21.27 -10.43 -14.18
CA THR A 219 21.44 -10.58 -15.62
C THR A 219 20.53 -11.70 -16.14
N GLU A 220 19.21 -11.51 -16.03
CA GLU A 220 18.27 -12.34 -16.80
C GLU A 220 18.09 -11.74 -18.20
N SER A 221 18.91 -12.27 -19.12
CA SER A 221 18.81 -12.27 -20.58
C SER A 221 18.49 -10.93 -21.27
N GLU A 222 19.53 -10.27 -21.76
CA GLU A 222 19.47 -9.80 -23.16
C GLU A 222 18.95 -10.98 -23.99
N THR A 223 17.78 -10.81 -24.59
CA THR A 223 17.37 -11.64 -25.71
C THR A 223 18.49 -11.53 -26.74
N VAL A 224 19.32 -12.56 -26.82
CA VAL A 224 20.14 -12.82 -28.00
C VAL A 224 19.14 -12.90 -29.13
N GLU A 225 19.10 -11.87 -29.96
CA GLU A 225 18.53 -11.98 -31.29
C GLU A 225 19.26 -13.14 -31.95
N ASP A 226 18.60 -14.28 -32.05
CA ASP A 226 19.04 -15.37 -32.91
C ASP A 226 19.02 -14.82 -34.35
N GLU A 227 20.15 -14.25 -34.77
CA GLU A 227 20.56 -14.23 -36.17
C GLU A 227 20.73 -15.69 -36.61
N GLU A 228 19.63 -16.36 -36.95
CA GLU A 228 19.66 -17.51 -37.85
C GLU A 228 19.97 -17.00 -39.26
N ASP A 229 21.26 -16.82 -39.50
CA ASP A 229 21.81 -16.59 -40.83
C ASP A 229 22.14 -17.96 -41.46
N LYS A 230 21.42 -18.26 -42.56
CA LYS A 230 21.78 -19.10 -43.72
C LYS A 230 21.25 -20.55 -43.86
N ALA A 231 20.61 -20.71 -45.02
CA ALA A 231 20.75 -21.79 -46.02
C ALA A 231 19.81 -23.00 -45.95
N CYS A 232 18.75 -22.96 -46.77
CA CYS A 232 18.52 -23.88 -47.91
C CYS A 232 17.58 -23.21 -48.94
#